data_AF-A0A4Q3X0A2-F1
#
_entry.id   AF-A0A4Q3X0A2-F1
#
_cell.length_a   1.000
_cell.length_b   1.000
_cell.length_c   1.000
_cell.angle_alpha   90.00
_cell.angle_beta   90.00
_cell.angle_gamma   90.00
#
_symmetry.space_group_name_H-M   'P 1'
#
loop_
_entity.id
_entity.type
_entity.pdbx_description
1 polymer ?
#
loop_
_entity_poly.entity_id
_entity_poly.type
_entity_poly.pdbx_seq_one_letter_code
_entity_poly.pdbx_strand_id
1 'polypeptide(L)'
;MLARKLFLGMLLFSLFTILLISKVNEYFSHRAFRQRNDLVASLKQSLKADVGQNGSKAQVVKWLKKNRIPYKYQVGKQHPTGDVILGTVPLPHRFIEDYSAIDLAFSFGKNGNVVKQGINWSSSGL
;
A
#
# COMPACT_ATOMS: atom_id res chain seq x y z
N MET A 1 30.54 -28.36 41.05
CA MET A 1 29.25 -28.89 40.54
C MET A 1 28.19 -27.80 40.27
N LEU A 2 28.20 -26.67 40.98
CA LEU A 2 27.19 -25.60 40.86
C LEU A 2 27.24 -24.82 39.52
N ALA A 3 28.45 -24.48 39.03
CA ALA A 3 28.63 -23.72 37.78
C ALA A 3 28.13 -24.45 36.52
N ARG A 4 28.16 -25.79 36.52
CA ARG A 4 27.70 -26.62 35.40
C ARG A 4 26.17 -26.61 35.24
N LYS A 5 25.43 -26.44 36.34
CA LYS A 5 23.97 -26.23 36.31
C LYS A 5 23.59 -24.81 35.88
N LEU A 6 24.39 -23.80 36.26
CA LEU A 6 24.17 -22.41 35.85
C LEU A 6 24.42 -22.18 34.35
N PHE A 7 25.46 -22.80 33.78
CA PHE A 7 25.76 -22.70 32.35
C PHE A 7 24.62 -23.24 31.47
N LEU A 8 24.04 -24.39 31.82
CA LEU A 8 22.95 -24.99 31.05
C LEU A 8 21.66 -24.15 31.09
N GLY A 9 21.38 -23.51 32.23
CA GLY A 9 20.25 -22.58 32.36
C GLY A 9 20.40 -21.33 31.51
N MET A 10 21.61 -20.75 31.46
CA MET A 10 21.89 -19.59 30.60
C MET A 10 21.82 -19.92 29.11
N LEU A 11 22.19 -21.14 28.72
CA LEU A 11 22.14 -21.60 27.33
C LEU A 11 20.70 -21.87 26.85
N LEU A 12 19.84 -22.39 27.72
CA LEU A 12 18.41 -22.56 27.43
C LEU A 12 17.66 -21.22 27.41
N PHE A 13 18.02 -20.30 28.33
CA PHE A 13 17.43 -18.97 28.38
C PHE A 13 17.75 -18.14 27.13
N SER A 14 19.00 -18.16 26.66
CA SER A 14 19.38 -17.45 25.43
C SER A 14 18.64 -18.00 24.20
N LEU A 15 18.52 -19.32 24.08
CA LEU A 15 17.74 -19.96 23.01
C LEU A 15 16.27 -19.51 23.03
N PHE A 16 15.66 -19.48 24.22
CA PHE A 16 14.28 -19.03 24.39
C PHE A 16 14.10 -17.56 24.00
N THR A 17 15.02 -16.68 24.39
CA THR A 17 14.95 -15.25 24.01
C THR A 17 15.08 -15.04 22.50
N ILE A 18 15.94 -15.81 21.82
CA ILE A 18 16.06 -15.74 20.35
C ILE A 18 14.76 -16.18 19.69
N LEU A 19 14.16 -17.29 20.13
CA LEU A 19 12.88 -17.77 19.62
C LEU A 19 11.74 -16.77 19.85
N LEU A 20 11.71 -16.13 21.01
CA LEU A 20 10.71 -15.11 21.34
C LEU A 20 10.86 -13.88 20.43
N ILE A 21 12.08 -13.37 20.25
CA ILE A 21 12.36 -12.24 19.35
C ILE A 21 11.99 -12.60 17.91
N SER A 22 12.34 -13.80 17.43
CA SER A 22 11.99 -14.27 16.09
C SER A 22 10.47 -14.34 15.89
N LYS A 23 9.71 -14.87 16.86
CA LYS A 23 8.24 -14.95 16.76
C LYS A 23 7.56 -13.59 16.84
N VAL A 24 8.10 -12.69 17.66
CA VAL A 24 7.62 -11.31 17.76
C VAL A 24 7.86 -10.59 16.42
N ASN A 25 9.04 -10.74 15.81
CA ASN A 25 9.35 -10.14 14.51
C ASN A 25 8.51 -10.71 13.35
N GLU A 26 8.26 -12.02 13.36
CA GLU A 26 7.35 -12.69 12.42
C GLU A 26 5.90 -12.20 12.56
N TYR A 27 5.43 -11.97 13.79
CA TYR A 27 4.09 -11.45 14.06
C TYR A 27 3.91 -9.99 13.59
N PHE A 28 4.89 -9.12 13.84
CA PHE A 28 4.84 -7.72 13.42
C PHE A 28 4.93 -7.57 11.89
N SER A 29 5.80 -8.33 11.23
CA SER A 29 5.93 -8.32 9.77
C SER A 29 4.66 -8.83 9.07
N HIS A 30 4.00 -9.88 9.61
CA HIS A 30 2.71 -10.36 9.08
C HIS A 30 1.58 -9.34 9.25
N ARG A 31 1.53 -8.61 10.37
CA ARG A 31 0.46 -7.63 10.62
C ARG A 31 0.58 -6.42 9.70
N ALA A 32 1.79 -5.92 9.47
CA ALA A 32 2.04 -4.85 8.51
C ALA A 32 1.68 -5.28 7.07
N PHE A 33 2.01 -6.51 6.69
CA PHE A 33 1.65 -7.06 5.39
C PHE A 33 0.12 -7.24 5.21
N ARG A 34 -0.59 -7.68 6.25
CA ARG A 34 -2.07 -7.74 6.21
C ARG A 34 -2.70 -6.37 6.07
N GLN A 35 -2.27 -5.40 6.86
CA GLN A 35 -2.78 -4.02 6.77
C GLN A 35 -2.56 -3.40 5.39
N ARG A 36 -1.43 -3.69 4.73
CA ARG A 36 -1.19 -3.30 3.32
C ARG A 36 -2.26 -3.88 2.39
N ASN A 37 -2.49 -5.18 2.47
CA ASN A 37 -3.46 -5.85 1.61
C ASN A 37 -4.89 -5.38 1.88
N ASP A 38 -5.24 -5.16 3.13
CA ASP A 38 -6.55 -4.64 3.54
C ASP A 38 -6.78 -3.22 3.02
N LEU A 39 -5.75 -2.34 3.09
CA LEU A 39 -5.80 -0.99 2.53
C LEU A 39 -5.98 -1.00 1.01
N VAL A 40 -5.18 -1.80 0.28
CA VAL A 40 -5.30 -1.91 -1.18
C VAL A 40 -6.65 -2.48 -1.58
N ALA A 41 -7.15 -3.49 -0.87
CA ALA A 41 -8.46 -4.08 -1.11
C ALA A 41 -9.57 -3.05 -0.88
N SER A 42 -9.50 -2.29 0.21
CA SER A 42 -10.44 -1.22 0.53
C SER A 42 -10.45 -0.12 -0.55
N LEU A 43 -9.27 0.33 -1.01
CA LEU A 43 -9.15 1.30 -2.09
C LEU A 43 -9.76 0.78 -3.40
N LYS A 44 -9.46 -0.47 -3.78
CA LYS A 44 -10.06 -1.11 -4.97
C LYS A 44 -11.58 -1.21 -4.86
N GLN A 45 -12.10 -1.55 -3.68
CA GLN A 45 -13.53 -1.68 -3.44
C GLN A 45 -14.24 -0.32 -3.50
N SER A 46 -13.70 0.71 -2.83
CA SER A 46 -14.23 2.07 -2.87
C SER A 46 -14.24 2.61 -4.29
N LEU A 47 -13.14 2.42 -5.02
CA LEU A 47 -13.05 2.84 -6.41
C LEU A 47 -14.10 2.12 -7.27
N LYS A 48 -14.24 0.79 -7.13
CA LYS A 48 -15.25 0.02 -7.87
C LYS A 48 -16.67 0.49 -7.54
N ALA A 49 -16.95 0.87 -6.29
CA ALA A 49 -18.26 1.32 -5.85
C ALA A 49 -18.64 2.72 -6.39
N ASP A 50 -17.71 3.68 -6.33
CA ASP A 50 -17.99 5.08 -6.71
C ASP A 50 -17.73 5.36 -8.22
N VAL A 51 -16.76 4.68 -8.83
CA VAL A 51 -16.35 4.90 -10.24
C VAL A 51 -16.91 3.83 -11.16
N GLY A 52 -17.03 2.58 -10.70
CA GLY A 52 -17.41 1.45 -11.54
C GLY A 52 -16.25 0.92 -12.39
N GLN A 53 -16.50 -0.18 -13.10
CA GLN A 53 -15.47 -0.91 -13.85
C GLN A 53 -14.97 -0.13 -15.08
N ASN A 54 -15.84 0.69 -15.69
CA ASN A 54 -15.55 1.54 -16.85
C ASN A 54 -15.91 3.01 -16.57
N GLY A 55 -15.68 3.47 -15.34
CA GLY A 55 -16.08 4.83 -14.96
C GLY A 55 -15.45 5.90 -15.82
N SER A 56 -16.12 7.04 -15.91
CA SER A 56 -15.62 8.21 -16.62
C SER A 56 -14.51 8.92 -15.85
N LYS A 57 -13.71 9.70 -16.57
CA LYS A 57 -12.73 10.63 -16.00
C LYS A 57 -13.34 11.54 -14.93
N ALA A 58 -14.56 12.03 -15.16
CA ALA A 58 -15.26 12.87 -14.20
C ALA A 58 -15.55 12.13 -12.87
N GLN A 59 -15.94 10.85 -12.95
CA GLN A 59 -16.17 10.02 -11.76
C GLN A 59 -14.88 9.75 -10.98
N VAL A 60 -13.77 9.46 -11.68
CA VAL A 60 -12.46 9.30 -11.04
C VAL A 60 -12.03 10.58 -10.33
N VAL A 61 -12.13 11.73 -11.00
CA VAL A 61 -11.79 13.03 -10.40
C VAL A 61 -12.68 13.33 -9.19
N LYS A 62 -13.98 13.06 -9.29
CA LYS A 62 -14.92 13.23 -8.18
C LYS A 62 -14.55 12.35 -6.99
N TRP A 63 -14.19 11.09 -7.23
CA TRP A 63 -13.76 10.15 -6.20
C TRP A 63 -12.46 10.59 -5.53
N LEU A 64 -11.46 11.03 -6.30
CA LEU A 64 -10.19 11.54 -5.76
C LEU A 64 -10.42 12.76 -4.85
N LYS A 65 -11.25 13.72 -5.29
CA LYS A 65 -11.62 14.89 -4.48
C LYS A 65 -12.37 14.50 -3.20
N LYS A 66 -13.35 13.59 -3.29
CA LYS A 66 -14.14 13.09 -2.15
C LYS A 66 -13.23 12.49 -1.07
N ASN A 67 -12.21 11.75 -1.48
CA ASN A 67 -11.25 11.10 -0.57
C ASN A 67 -10.06 12.00 -0.20
N ARG A 68 -10.06 13.28 -0.62
CA ARG A 68 -8.96 14.23 -0.39
C ARG A 68 -7.59 13.71 -0.86
N ILE A 69 -7.59 12.93 -1.93
CA ILE A 69 -6.38 12.35 -2.51
C ILE A 69 -5.78 13.39 -3.47
N PRO A 70 -4.57 13.91 -3.22
CA PRO A 70 -3.90 14.79 -4.18
C PRO A 70 -3.66 14.02 -5.48
N TYR A 71 -3.88 14.69 -6.61
CA TYR A 71 -3.70 14.08 -7.93
C TYR A 71 -3.12 15.07 -8.94
N LYS A 72 -2.33 14.53 -9.87
CA LYS A 72 -1.80 15.23 -11.03
C LYS A 72 -2.43 14.64 -12.29
N TYR A 73 -2.79 15.50 -13.21
CA TYR A 73 -3.30 15.09 -14.51
C TYR A 73 -2.18 15.21 -15.55
N GLN A 74 -1.95 14.15 -16.29
CA GLN A 74 -0.94 14.09 -17.34
C GLN A 74 -1.60 13.76 -18.66
N VAL A 75 -1.51 14.70 -19.60
CA VAL A 75 -2.01 14.51 -20.97
C VAL A 75 -0.99 13.63 -21.70
N GLY A 76 -1.38 12.40 -22.03
CA GLY A 76 -0.54 11.48 -22.78
C GLY A 76 -0.47 11.89 -24.25
N LYS A 77 0.49 12.72 -24.65
CA LYS A 77 0.83 12.91 -26.08
C LYS A 77 1.45 11.64 -26.71
N GLN A 78 1.90 10.68 -25.89
CA GLN A 78 2.70 9.51 -26.31
C GLN A 78 2.14 8.15 -25.86
N HIS A 79 0.99 8.08 -25.18
CA HIS A 79 0.44 6.82 -24.69
C HIS A 79 -0.71 6.34 -25.60
N PRO A 80 -0.81 5.04 -25.96
CA PRO A 80 -1.91 4.53 -26.78
C PRO A 80 -3.29 4.70 -26.09
N THR A 81 -3.28 4.81 -24.76
CA THR A 81 -4.40 5.17 -23.89
C THR A 81 -4.32 6.66 -23.57
N GLY A 82 -5.14 7.50 -24.20
CA GLY A 82 -5.04 8.96 -24.17
C GLY A 82 -4.60 9.63 -22.85
N ASP A 83 -5.57 10.03 -22.03
CA ASP A 83 -5.32 10.81 -20.81
C ASP A 83 -4.91 9.93 -19.63
N VAL A 84 -4.10 10.47 -18.71
CA VAL A 84 -3.73 9.78 -17.45
C VAL A 84 -3.96 10.69 -16.24
N ILE A 85 -4.50 10.12 -15.16
CA ILE A 85 -4.55 10.75 -13.83
C ILE A 85 -3.70 9.91 -12.88
N LEU A 86 -2.78 10.58 -12.19
CA LEU A 86 -1.95 10.00 -11.14
C LEU A 86 -2.40 10.58 -9.80
N GLY A 87 -2.83 9.75 -8.86
CA GLY A 87 -3.19 10.14 -7.50
C GLY A 87 -2.20 9.56 -6.50
N THR A 88 -1.96 10.25 -5.40
CA THR A 88 -1.06 9.76 -4.35
C THR A 88 -1.78 9.82 -3.02
N VAL A 89 -1.99 8.67 -2.37
CA VAL A 89 -2.61 8.58 -1.04
C VAL A 89 -1.49 8.65 -0.01
N PRO A 90 -1.37 9.74 0.76
CA PRO A 90 -0.37 9.82 1.81
C PRO A 90 -0.72 8.82 2.91
N LEU A 91 0.25 8.01 3.33
CA LEU A 91 0.06 7.11 4.45
C LEU A 91 0.47 7.82 5.74
N PRO A 92 -0.22 7.56 6.87
CA PRO A 92 0.27 8.00 8.15
C PRO A 92 1.66 7.39 8.38
N HIS A 93 2.60 8.19 8.89
CA HIS A 93 4.03 7.87 9.10
C HIS A 93 4.33 6.56 9.84
N ARG A 94 3.30 5.87 10.37
CA ARG A 94 3.39 4.68 11.21
C ARG A 94 3.00 3.37 10.52
N PHE A 95 2.58 3.39 9.26
CA PHE A 95 2.04 2.18 8.65
C PHE A 95 3.15 1.19 8.26
N ILE A 96 4.29 1.66 7.75
CA ILE A 96 5.31 0.81 7.15
C ILE A 96 6.65 1.56 7.09
N GLU A 97 7.74 1.02 7.64
CA GLU A 97 9.07 1.67 7.67
C GLU A 97 9.66 1.98 6.27
N ASP A 98 9.19 1.31 5.21
CA ASP A 98 9.71 1.46 3.84
C ASP A 98 8.82 2.25 2.86
N TYR A 99 7.55 2.54 3.21
CA TYR A 99 6.59 3.12 2.26
C TYR A 99 5.81 4.29 2.86
N SER A 100 5.85 5.44 2.16
CA SER A 100 5.25 6.70 2.61
C SER A 100 3.92 7.01 1.90
N ALA A 101 3.64 6.38 0.75
CA ALA A 101 2.43 6.63 -0.01
C ALA A 101 1.95 5.42 -0.84
N ILE A 102 0.70 5.51 -1.33
CA ILE A 102 0.13 4.63 -2.35
C ILE A 102 -0.13 5.46 -3.61
N ASP A 103 0.51 5.10 -4.72
CA ASP A 103 0.27 5.71 -6.01
C ASP A 103 -0.85 5.00 -6.77
N LEU A 104 -1.77 5.80 -7.27
CA LEU A 104 -2.91 5.40 -8.08
C LEU A 104 -2.70 5.93 -9.49
N ALA A 105 -2.83 5.07 -10.50
CA ALA A 105 -2.73 5.46 -11.89
C ALA A 105 -4.00 5.06 -12.64
N PHE A 106 -4.63 6.03 -13.31
CA PHE A 106 -5.83 5.84 -14.12
C PHE A 106 -5.54 6.28 -15.55
N SER A 107 -5.63 5.36 -16.50
CA SER A 107 -5.52 5.66 -17.93
C SER A 107 -6.90 5.64 -18.56
N PHE A 108 -7.17 6.64 -19.40
CA PHE A 108 -8.46 6.83 -20.06
C PHE A 108 -8.36 6.62 -21.56
N GLY A 109 -9.39 6.04 -22.16
CA GLY A 109 -9.54 5.96 -23.60
C GLY A 109 -9.93 7.31 -24.21
N LYS A 110 -9.94 7.39 -25.54
CA LYS A 110 -10.38 8.60 -26.27
C LYS A 110 -11.83 9.02 -25.94
N ASN A 111 -12.64 8.07 -25.47
CA ASN A 111 -14.03 8.28 -25.06
C ASN A 111 -14.17 8.77 -23.61
N GLY A 112 -13.06 9.04 -22.91
CA GLY A 112 -13.05 9.54 -21.53
C GLY A 112 -13.35 8.49 -20.44
N ASN A 113 -13.48 7.21 -20.81
CA ASN A 113 -13.70 6.09 -19.88
C ASN A 113 -12.37 5.48 -19.43
N VAL A 114 -12.33 4.96 -18.21
CA VAL A 114 -11.16 4.25 -17.68
C VAL A 114 -10.92 2.98 -18.50
N VAL A 115 -9.69 2.82 -18.97
CA VAL A 115 -9.21 1.64 -19.72
C VAL A 115 -8.20 0.84 -18.88
N LYS A 116 -7.44 1.51 -18.02
CA LYS A 116 -6.46 0.87 -17.14
C LYS A 116 -6.44 1.54 -15.77
N GLN A 117 -6.34 0.73 -14.72
CA GLN A 117 -6.19 1.16 -13.34
C GLN A 117 -4.97 0.43 -12.74
N GLY A 118 -4.05 1.18 -12.13
CA GLY A 118 -2.89 0.66 -11.43
C GLY A 118 -2.85 1.20 -10.00
N ILE A 119 -2.48 0.36 -9.04
CA ILE A 119 -2.24 0.75 -7.65
C ILE A 119 -0.87 0.21 -7.28
N ASN A 120 0.07 1.10 -7.00
CA ASN A 120 1.44 0.79 -6.62
C ASN A 120 1.77 1.39 -5.26
N TRP A 121 2.68 0.75 -4.54
CA TRP A 121 3.26 1.33 -3.32
C TRP A 121 4.50 2.13 -3.71
N SER A 122 4.65 3.34 -3.20
CA SER A 122 5.86 4.14 -3.39
C SER A 122 6.53 4.49 -2.07
N SER A 123 7.85 4.34 -2.07
CA SER A 123 8.72 4.68 -0.94
C SER A 123 9.02 6.19 -0.88
N SER A 124 8.83 6.90 -1.98
CA SER A 124 9.07 8.34 -2.11
C SER A 124 7.76 9.05 -2.42
N GLY A 125 7.19 9.74 -1.43
CA GLY A 125 6.10 10.70 -1.67
C GLY A 125 6.61 11.94 -2.43
N LEU A 126 6.85 11.81 -3.74
CA LEU A 126 6.93 12.88 -4.75
C LEU A 126 7.17 12.35 -6.17
#